data_AF-Q6X756-F1
#
_entry.id   AF-Q6X756-F1
#
_cell.length_a   1.000
_cell.length_b   1.000
_cell.length_c   1.000
_cell.angle_alpha   90.00
_cell.angle_beta   90.00
_cell.angle_gamma   90.00
#
_symmetry.space_group_name_H-M   'P 1'
#
loop_
_entity.id
_entity.type
_entity.pdbx_description
1 polymer ?
#
loop_
_entity_poly.entity_id
_entity_poly.type
_entity_poly.pdbx_seq_one_letter_code
_entity_poly.pdbx_strand_id
1 'polypeptide(L)'
;CIHYGRLYTSGSHGRGKESDLCEALRCLGQALHTLEDFPAHSNYCELALIDIHQKENRSESRIFPHVGTRTKLKLENGRFVPAPYEERDYVWPLVTGTFGGVDFLHSVLGEANDHFTQSEVDEMNNALQTAEQLTKGSGGGSSRDRGLSLL
;
A
#
# COMPACT_ATOMS: atom_id res chain seq x y z
N CYS A 1 9.32 6.60 7.12
CA CYS A 1 10.06 5.35 6.82
C CYS A 1 11.57 5.56 6.86
N ILE A 2 12.16 6.48 6.08
CA ILE A 2 13.62 6.69 5.98
C ILE A 2 14.27 7.01 7.33
N HIS A 3 13.69 7.92 8.11
CA HIS A 3 14.23 8.31 9.43
C HIS A 3 14.35 7.09 10.37
N TYR A 4 13.24 6.38 10.62
CA TYR A 4 13.22 5.19 11.45
C TYR A 4 14.08 4.05 10.89
N GLY A 5 14.12 3.88 9.56
CA GLY A 5 15.01 2.91 8.92
C GLY A 5 16.50 3.23 9.16
N ARG A 6 16.87 4.51 9.19
CA ARG A 6 18.23 4.95 9.56
C ARG A 6 18.53 4.73 11.03
N LEU A 7 17.59 5.03 11.93
CA LEU A 7 17.73 4.72 13.36
C LEU A 7 17.96 3.22 13.58
N TYR A 8 17.26 2.38 12.83
CA TYR A 8 17.41 0.93 12.90
C TYR A 8 18.73 0.40 12.32
N THR A 9 19.21 0.96 11.23
CA THR A 9 20.39 0.40 10.51
C THR A 9 21.71 1.03 10.94
N SER A 10 21.68 2.27 11.43
CA SER A 10 22.85 3.12 11.63
C SER A 10 22.91 3.71 13.04
N GLY A 11 22.27 3.06 14.01
CA GLY A 11 22.29 3.48 15.41
C GLY A 11 23.72 3.51 15.95
N SER A 12 23.96 4.40 16.93
CA SER A 12 25.30 4.72 17.43
C SER A 12 26.13 3.53 17.93
N HIS A 13 25.53 2.35 18.13
CA HIS A 13 26.16 1.12 18.66
C HIS A 13 25.79 -0.17 17.86
N GLY A 14 25.29 -0.07 16.61
CA GLY A 14 24.89 -1.23 15.79
C GLY A 14 23.41 -1.20 15.36
N ARG A 15 22.78 -2.37 15.13
CA ARG A 15 21.33 -2.47 14.82
C ARG A 15 20.55 -1.77 15.94
N GLY A 16 19.72 -0.80 15.55
CA GLY A 16 18.82 -0.05 16.42
C GLY A 16 17.66 -0.90 16.93
N LYS A 17 16.72 -0.26 17.63
CA LYS A 17 15.64 -0.97 18.32
C LYS A 17 14.66 -1.56 17.32
N GLU A 18 14.09 -2.72 17.65
CA GLU A 18 13.07 -3.34 16.82
C GLU A 18 11.83 -2.45 16.62
N SER A 19 11.50 -1.61 17.61
CA SER A 19 10.47 -0.58 17.49
C SER A 19 10.71 0.39 16.31
N ASP A 20 11.97 0.74 16.05
CA ASP A 20 12.33 1.61 14.93
C ASP A 20 12.14 0.88 13.59
N LEU A 21 12.39 -0.43 13.54
CA LEU A 21 12.09 -1.24 12.36
C LEU A 21 10.59 -1.32 12.11
N CYS A 22 9.78 -1.61 13.13
CA CYS A 22 8.33 -1.67 13.02
C CYS A 22 7.74 -0.34 12.51
N GLU A 23 8.18 0.80 13.08
CA GLU A 23 7.73 2.11 12.62
C GLU A 23 8.24 2.46 11.22
N ALA A 24 9.45 2.03 10.86
CA ALA A 24 9.97 2.19 9.51
C ALA A 24 9.10 1.45 8.48
N LEU A 25 8.73 0.19 8.78
CA LEU A 25 7.90 -0.66 7.93
C LEU A 25 6.45 -0.16 7.87
N ARG A 26 5.86 0.25 9.00
CA ARG A 26 4.52 0.84 9.03
C ARG A 26 4.43 2.08 8.14
N CYS A 27 5.39 3.00 8.29
CA CYS A 27 5.47 4.18 7.44
C CYS A 27 5.78 3.84 5.97
N LEU A 28 6.52 2.76 5.71
CA LEU A 28 6.82 2.32 4.35
C LEU A 28 5.55 1.76 3.69
N GLY A 29 4.78 0.94 4.39
CA GLY A 29 3.48 0.46 3.92
C GLY A 29 2.54 1.60 3.55
N GLN A 30 2.42 2.61 4.41
CA GLN A 30 1.62 3.81 4.10
C GLN A 30 2.13 4.53 2.85
N ALA A 31 3.44 4.68 2.69
CA ALA A 31 4.02 5.35 1.54
C ALA A 31 3.83 4.54 0.24
N LEU A 32 3.95 3.21 0.31
CA LEU A 32 3.73 2.32 -0.83
C LEU A 32 2.27 2.32 -1.26
N HIS A 33 1.34 2.28 -0.31
CA HIS A 33 -0.10 2.37 -0.60
C HIS A 33 -0.44 3.69 -1.30
N THR A 34 0.04 4.83 -0.77
CA THR A 34 -0.15 6.12 -1.44
C THR A 34 0.47 6.16 -2.84
N LEU A 35 1.61 5.49 -3.04
CA LEU A 35 2.26 5.40 -4.35
C LEU A 35 1.47 4.53 -5.34
N GLU A 36 0.78 3.49 -4.86
CA GLU A 36 -0.08 2.61 -5.64
C GLU A 36 -1.41 3.29 -6.02
N ASP A 37 -2.00 4.04 -5.10
CA ASP A 37 -3.25 4.77 -5.34
C ASP A 37 -3.11 5.80 -6.46
N PHE A 38 -1.95 6.44 -6.59
CA PHE A 38 -1.74 7.49 -7.57
C PHE A 38 -1.94 7.04 -9.03
N PRO A 39 -1.25 6.00 -9.55
CA PRO A 39 -1.53 5.46 -10.87
C PRO A 39 -2.88 4.75 -11.00
N ALA A 40 -3.44 4.21 -9.90
CA ALA A 40 -4.76 3.56 -9.90
C ALA A 40 -5.91 4.58 -10.01
N HIS A 41 -5.71 5.80 -9.51
CA HIS A 41 -6.74 6.84 -9.45
C HIS A 41 -6.36 8.11 -10.22
N SER A 42 -5.56 7.96 -11.27
CA SER A 42 -5.26 9.04 -12.21
C SER A 42 -5.01 8.49 -13.61
N ASN A 43 -4.99 9.37 -14.62
CA ASN A 43 -4.51 9.00 -15.95
C ASN A 43 -2.98 8.93 -16.06
N TYR A 44 -2.23 8.88 -14.95
CA TYR A 44 -0.77 8.94 -14.99
C TYR A 44 -0.14 7.84 -15.88
N CYS A 45 -0.64 6.60 -15.79
CA CYS A 45 -0.14 5.49 -16.61
C CYS A 45 -0.30 5.76 -18.11
N GLU A 46 -1.45 6.28 -18.52
CA GLU A 46 -1.72 6.67 -19.91
C GLU A 46 -0.74 7.76 -20.35
N LEU A 47 -0.58 8.83 -19.56
CA LEU A 47 0.31 9.94 -19.88
C LEU A 47 1.77 9.49 -19.98
N ALA A 48 2.22 8.64 -19.06
CA ALA A 48 3.57 8.09 -19.07
C ALA A 48 3.84 7.24 -20.32
N LEU A 49 2.89 6.38 -20.72
CA LEU A 49 3.03 5.57 -21.93
C LEU A 49 3.06 6.43 -23.20
N ILE A 50 2.26 7.50 -23.25
CA ILE A 50 2.32 8.44 -24.37
C ILE A 50 3.69 9.13 -24.44
N ASP A 51 4.19 9.63 -23.32
CA ASP A 51 5.48 10.32 -23.24
C ASP A 51 6.65 9.40 -23.65
N ILE A 52 6.67 8.15 -23.14
CA ILE A 52 7.66 7.13 -23.55
C ILE A 52 7.60 6.88 -25.06
N HIS A 53 6.40 6.66 -25.61
CA HIS A 53 6.24 6.39 -27.04
C HIS A 53 6.73 7.55 -27.92
N GLN A 54 6.43 8.79 -27.53
CA GLN A 54 6.89 9.98 -28.27
C GLN A 54 8.40 10.12 -28.25
N LYS A 55 9.03 9.85 -27.10
CA LYS A 55 10.50 9.90 -26.93
C LYS A 55 11.20 8.83 -27.76
N GLU A 56 10.66 7.61 -27.80
CA GLU A 56 11.29 6.48 -28.49
C GLU A 56 11.07 6.49 -30.01
N ASN A 57 9.83 6.72 -30.47
CA ASN A 57 9.46 6.50 -31.87
C ASN A 57 9.38 7.78 -32.71
N ARG A 58 9.56 8.96 -32.07
CA ARG A 58 9.44 10.30 -32.70
C ARG A 58 8.14 10.48 -33.50
N SER A 59 7.14 9.64 -33.25
CA SER A 59 5.87 9.51 -33.97
C SER A 59 4.71 9.70 -33.00
N GLU A 60 3.51 9.98 -33.52
CA GLU A 60 2.33 10.09 -32.67
C GLU A 60 2.00 8.75 -32.01
N SER A 61 1.69 8.80 -30.71
CA SER A 61 1.27 7.64 -29.95
C SER A 61 -0.12 7.16 -30.41
N ARG A 62 -0.29 5.84 -30.46
CA ARG A 62 -1.61 5.20 -30.68
C ARG A 62 -2.48 5.16 -29.42
N ILE A 63 -2.00 5.76 -28.33
CA ILE A 63 -2.72 5.84 -27.06
C ILE A 63 -3.58 7.11 -27.10
N PHE A 64 -4.87 6.95 -26.84
CA PHE A 64 -5.83 8.05 -26.87
C PHE A 64 -5.99 8.62 -25.47
N PRO A 65 -5.65 9.90 -25.25
CA PRO A 65 -5.74 10.51 -23.93
C PRO A 65 -7.19 10.55 -23.45
N HIS A 66 -7.46 10.09 -22.23
CA HIS A 66 -8.78 10.08 -21.61
C HIS A 66 -9.45 11.47 -21.61
N VAL A 67 -8.64 12.50 -21.38
CA VAL A 67 -9.04 13.91 -21.39
C VAL A 67 -9.34 14.45 -22.80
N GLY A 68 -9.15 13.64 -23.85
CA GLY A 68 -9.38 13.98 -25.24
C GLY A 68 -8.22 14.74 -25.89
N THR A 69 -8.04 14.55 -27.19
CA THR A 69 -6.88 15.10 -27.94
C THR A 69 -6.83 16.63 -28.01
N ARG A 70 -7.95 17.31 -27.81
CA ARG A 70 -8.05 18.79 -27.83
C ARG A 70 -7.61 19.48 -26.54
N THR A 71 -7.24 18.72 -25.51
CA THR A 71 -6.77 19.27 -24.23
C THR A 71 -5.25 19.37 -24.13
N LYS A 72 -4.51 19.18 -25.24
CA LYS A 72 -3.07 19.38 -25.28
C LYS A 72 -2.73 20.82 -24.86
N LEU A 73 -1.76 20.95 -23.97
CA LEU A 73 -1.25 22.21 -23.47
C LEU A 73 0.26 22.29 -23.73
N LYS A 74 0.76 23.49 -23.99
CA LYS A 74 2.20 23.76 -24.02
C LYS A 74 2.57 24.84 -23.01
N LEU A 75 3.78 24.78 -22.50
CA LEU A 75 4.29 25.77 -21.56
C LEU A 75 4.96 26.90 -22.34
N GLU A 76 4.33 28.08 -22.38
CA GLU A 76 4.88 29.28 -22.99
C GLU A 76 5.00 30.38 -21.94
N ASN A 77 6.20 30.97 -21.81
CA ASN A 77 6.47 32.05 -20.85
C ASN A 77 5.98 31.73 -19.41
N GLY A 78 6.14 30.47 -18.99
CA GLY A 78 5.74 29.99 -17.66
C GLY A 78 4.23 29.79 -17.48
N ARG A 79 3.44 29.81 -18.55
CA ARG A 79 1.99 29.56 -18.52
C ARG A 79 1.59 28.46 -19.48
N PHE A 80 0.62 27.65 -19.07
CA PHE A 80 0.03 26.67 -19.98
C PHE A 80 -0.94 27.37 -20.93
N VAL A 81 -0.76 27.14 -22.22
CA VAL A 81 -1.64 27.61 -23.30
C VAL A 81 -2.06 26.42 -24.17
N PRO A 82 -3.21 26.50 -24.86
CA PRO A 82 -3.60 25.45 -25.81
C PRO A 82 -2.50 25.20 -26.84
N ALA A 83 -2.12 23.93 -27.01
CA ALA A 83 -1.11 23.55 -27.98
C ALA A 83 -1.73 23.42 -29.39
N PRO A 84 -1.10 24.00 -30.43
CA PRO A 84 -1.43 23.70 -31.82
C PRO A 84 -1.36 22.19 -32.11
N TYR A 85 -2.11 21.72 -33.11
CA TYR A 85 -2.17 20.29 -33.44
C TYR A 85 -0.79 19.71 -33.81
N GLU A 86 0.04 20.49 -34.50
CA GLU A 86 1.39 20.10 -34.95
C GLU A 86 2.48 20.25 -33.88
N GLU A 87 2.14 20.82 -32.72
CA GLU A 87 3.08 21.04 -31.63
C GLU A 87 3.64 19.71 -31.11
N ARG A 88 4.95 19.66 -30.87
CA ARG A 88 5.63 18.47 -30.35
C ARG A 88 6.10 18.63 -28.91
N ASP A 89 6.21 19.85 -28.42
CA ASP A 89 6.48 20.13 -27.01
C ASP A 89 5.16 20.46 -26.30
N TYR A 90 4.51 19.41 -25.78
CA TYR A 90 3.20 19.53 -25.16
C TYR A 90 2.98 18.46 -24.08
N VAL A 91 2.00 18.72 -23.24
CA VAL A 91 1.54 17.83 -22.18
C VAL A 91 0.01 17.74 -22.21
N TRP A 92 -0.52 16.66 -21.66
CA TRP A 92 -1.95 16.58 -21.31
C TRP A 92 -2.15 16.82 -19.81
N PRO A 93 -3.31 17.33 -19.41
CA PRO A 93 -3.66 17.44 -18.00
C PRO A 93 -3.62 16.07 -17.31
N LEU A 94 -2.95 16.03 -16.16
CA LEU A 94 -3.15 14.98 -15.17
C LEU A 94 -4.51 15.22 -14.50
N VAL A 95 -5.34 14.19 -14.50
CA VAL A 95 -6.63 14.18 -13.81
C VAL A 95 -6.64 13.06 -12.79
N THR A 96 -7.15 13.36 -11.59
CA THR A 96 -7.24 12.44 -10.46
C THR A 96 -8.71 12.20 -10.12
N GLY A 97 -9.10 10.97 -9.81
CA GLY A 97 -10.48 10.58 -9.51
C GLY A 97 -10.74 9.12 -9.88
N THR A 98 -12.00 8.67 -9.82
CA THR A 98 -12.38 7.30 -10.18
C THR A 98 -12.31 7.10 -11.70
N PHE A 99 -11.21 6.53 -12.16
CA PHE A 99 -11.02 6.01 -13.52
C PHE A 99 -11.78 4.69 -13.71
N GLY A 100 -13.11 4.74 -13.53
CA GLY A 100 -14.00 3.59 -13.72
C GLY A 100 -14.45 2.93 -12.42
N GLY A 101 -15.66 2.37 -12.43
CA GLY A 101 -16.24 1.67 -11.27
C GLY A 101 -15.53 0.36 -10.92
N VAL A 102 -14.72 -0.19 -11.82
CA VAL A 102 -13.95 -1.43 -11.60
C VAL A 102 -12.77 -1.23 -10.65
N ASP A 103 -12.08 -0.09 -10.72
CA ASP A 103 -11.01 0.25 -9.78
C ASP A 103 -11.58 0.57 -8.39
N PHE A 104 -12.75 1.22 -8.33
CA PHE A 104 -13.49 1.37 -7.07
C PHE A 104 -13.86 0.02 -6.45
N LEU A 105 -14.40 -0.91 -7.26
CA LEU A 105 -14.75 -2.24 -6.78
C LEU A 105 -13.52 -3.03 -6.34
N HIS A 106 -12.41 -2.97 -7.05
CA HIS A 106 -11.19 -3.66 -6.64
C HIS A 106 -10.56 -3.05 -5.38
N SER A 107 -10.54 -1.73 -5.23
CA SER A 107 -10.03 -1.10 -4.01
C SER A 107 -10.93 -1.37 -2.79
N VAL A 108 -12.26 -1.25 -2.94
CA VAL A 108 -13.20 -1.50 -1.83
C VAL A 108 -13.34 -2.98 -1.50
N LEU A 109 -13.44 -3.86 -2.51
CA LEU A 109 -13.55 -5.30 -2.28
C LEU A 109 -12.21 -5.88 -1.83
N GLY A 110 -11.08 -5.36 -2.30
CA GLY A 110 -9.74 -5.72 -1.83
C GLY A 110 -9.57 -5.33 -0.36
N GLU A 111 -9.88 -4.09 0.00
CA GLU A 111 -9.82 -3.61 1.39
C GLU A 111 -10.78 -4.39 2.30
N ALA A 112 -12.02 -4.65 1.86
CA ALA A 112 -12.98 -5.44 2.64
C ALA A 112 -12.56 -6.91 2.78
N ASN A 113 -11.99 -7.52 1.73
CA ASN A 113 -11.47 -8.89 1.78
C ASN A 113 -10.24 -8.99 2.68
N ASP A 114 -9.35 -7.99 2.67
CA ASP A 114 -8.19 -7.94 3.55
C ASP A 114 -8.62 -7.75 5.01
N HIS A 115 -9.61 -6.88 5.27
CA HIS A 115 -10.17 -6.67 6.61
C HIS A 115 -10.88 -7.92 7.15
N PHE A 116 -11.55 -8.67 6.27
CA PHE A 116 -12.18 -9.95 6.61
C PHE A 116 -11.15 -11.02 6.95
N THR A 117 -10.13 -11.19 6.10
CA THR A 117 -9.06 -12.18 6.30
C THR A 117 -8.27 -11.91 7.58
N GLN A 118 -8.00 -10.64 7.89
CA GLN A 118 -7.29 -10.25 9.10
C GLN A 118 -8.13 -10.53 10.37
N SER A 119 -9.45 -10.29 10.31
CA SER A 119 -10.36 -10.55 11.44
C SER A 119 -10.46 -12.05 11.75
N GLU A 120 -10.52 -12.92 10.73
CA GLU A 120 -10.56 -14.37 10.95
C GLU A 120 -9.27 -14.92 11.56
N VAL A 121 -8.11 -14.38 11.14
CA VAL A 121 -6.81 -14.77 11.69
C VAL A 121 -6.67 -14.35 13.16
N ASP A 122 -7.09 -13.14 13.52
CA ASP A 122 -7.06 -12.65 14.90
C ASP A 122 -8.01 -13.45 15.81
N GLU A 123 -9.20 -13.80 15.33
CA GLU A 123 -10.17 -14.59 16.09
C GLU A 123 -9.67 -16.02 16.35
N MET A 124 -9.05 -16.65 15.34
CA MET A 124 -8.39 -17.95 15.49
C MET A 124 -7.22 -17.90 16.48
N ASN A 125 -6.39 -16.85 16.43
CA ASN A 125 -5.26 -16.70 17.35
C ASN A 125 -5.74 -16.52 18.81
N ASN A 126 -6.82 -15.76 19.01
CA ASN A 126 -7.45 -15.59 20.33
C ASN A 126 -8.04 -16.91 20.87
N ALA A 127 -8.69 -17.70 20.00
CA ALA A 127 -9.23 -19.01 20.38
C ALA A 127 -8.11 -20.00 20.78
N LEU A 128 -7.01 -20.02 20.03
CA LEU A 128 -5.85 -20.86 20.34
C LEU A 128 -5.16 -20.45 21.65
N GLN A 129 -4.96 -19.15 21.89
CA GLN A 129 -4.41 -18.67 23.17
C GLN A 129 -5.31 -19.02 24.36
N THR A 130 -6.63 -18.91 24.20
CA THR A 130 -7.59 -19.29 25.24
C THR A 130 -7.52 -20.79 25.54
N ALA A 131 -7.42 -21.63 24.50
CA ALA A 131 -7.25 -23.08 24.66
C ALA A 131 -5.90 -23.46 25.30
N GLU A 132 -4.82 -22.75 24.96
CA GLU A 132 -3.49 -22.94 25.57
C GLU A 132 -3.49 -22.56 27.07
N GLN A 133 -4.18 -21.48 27.45
CA GLN A 133 -4.33 -21.09 28.85
C GLN A 133 -5.14 -22.11 29.65
N LEU A 134 -6.20 -22.67 29.07
CA LEU A 134 -7.00 -23.74 29.68
C LEU A 134 -6.18 -25.02 29.88
N THR A 135 -5.26 -25.33 28.96
CA THR A 135 -4.38 -26.51 29.09
C THR A 135 -3.21 -26.28 30.06
N LYS A 136 -2.65 -25.07 30.16
CA LYS A 136 -1.64 -24.71 31.17
C LYS A 136 -2.19 -24.65 32.60
N GLY A 137 -3.49 -24.41 32.79
CA GLY A 137 -4.14 -24.46 34.09
C GLY A 137 -4.32 -25.86 34.70
N SER A 138 -4.00 -26.92 33.96
CA SER A 138 -4.30 -28.31 34.36
C SER A 138 -3.07 -29.18 34.64
N GLY A 139 -1.86 -28.59 34.77
CA GLY A 139 -0.60 -29.35 34.86
C GLY A 139 0.31 -29.00 36.03
N GLY A 140 0.15 -29.70 37.17
CA GLY A 140 1.18 -29.90 38.20
C GLY A 140 0.68 -29.69 39.64
N GLY A 141 0.86 -30.58 40.63
CA GLY A 141 1.47 -31.92 40.70
C GLY A 141 1.65 -32.35 42.18
N SER A 142 1.63 -33.67 42.41
CA SER A 142 2.29 -34.45 43.50
C SER A 142 1.71 -34.55 44.94
N SER A 143 1.10 -35.71 45.21
CA SER A 143 1.50 -36.77 46.17
C SER A 143 2.03 -36.41 47.59
N ARG A 144 1.28 -36.78 48.65
CA ARG A 144 1.64 -37.77 49.71
C ARG A 144 0.77 -37.67 50.99
N ASP A 145 0.20 -38.82 51.35
CA ASP A 145 0.12 -39.42 52.69
C ASP A 145 -0.64 -38.72 53.85
N ARG A 146 -1.75 -39.33 54.28
CA ARG A 146 -2.12 -39.52 55.69
C ARG A 146 -3.34 -40.45 55.80
N GLY A 147 -3.14 -41.64 56.37
CA GLY A 147 -4.24 -42.50 56.79
C GLY A 147 -4.98 -41.95 58.00
N LEU A 148 -6.26 -42.33 58.16
CA LEU A 148 -6.92 -42.69 59.42
C LEU A 148 -8.36 -43.16 59.18
N SER A 149 -8.70 -44.20 59.95
CA SER A 149 -9.91 -45.03 60.03
C SER A 149 -11.26 -44.30 60.16
N LEU A 150 -12.34 -44.89 59.62
CA LEU A 150 -13.51 -45.35 60.42
C LEU A 150 -14.60 -46.00 59.56
N LEU A 151 -15.02 -47.19 60.04
CA LEU A 151 -16.16 -48.06 59.69
C LEU A 151 -16.06 -48.89 58.41
#